data_AF-A0A7C4E6K3-F1
#
_entry.id   AF-A0A7C4E6K3-F1
#
_cell.length_a   1.000
_cell.length_b   1.000
_cell.length_c   1.000
_cell.angle_alpha   90.00
_cell.angle_beta   90.00
_cell.angle_gamma   90.00
#
_symmetry.space_group_name_H-M   'P 1'
#
loop_
_entity.id
_entity.type
_entity.pdbx_description
1 polymer ?
#
loop_
_entity_poly.entity_id
_entity_poly.type
_entity_poly.pdbx_seq_one_letter_code
_entity_poly.pdbx_strand_id
1 'polypeptide(L)'
;MLAQISARPAAFSIGFAVAGYDEMQYARIAARHFGCSHYEYYVTAADVVDAAPKIAALHDQPFGNASAIPAFFCARLARQHGYERLLAGDGGDELFGGNERYARQHVLALYHRIPRALRAGLLEPLLLGNAHLERVPGMRKLRSYVQQAQATMPLRYESYNLLTRLQ
;
A
#
# COMPACT_ATOMS: atom_id res chain seq x y z
N MET A 1 -23.13 6.76 -7.48
CA MET A 1 -23.80 7.61 -6.48
C MET A 1 -23.68 9.10 -6.82
N LEU A 2 -22.49 9.73 -6.74
CA LEU A 2 -22.36 11.17 -7.05
C LEU A 2 -22.80 11.55 -8.48
N ALA A 3 -22.44 10.76 -9.48
CA ALA A 3 -22.86 10.96 -10.87
C ALA A 3 -24.38 10.80 -11.10
N GLN A 4 -25.13 10.23 -10.14
CA GLN A 4 -26.59 10.12 -10.22
C GLN A 4 -27.30 11.38 -9.69
N ILE A 5 -26.62 12.18 -8.86
CA ILE A 5 -27.17 13.37 -8.20
C ILE A 5 -26.56 14.67 -8.72
N SER A 6 -25.46 14.60 -9.46
CA SER A 6 -24.81 15.74 -10.10
C SER A 6 -24.49 15.41 -11.55
N ALA A 7 -24.80 16.32 -12.46
CA ALA A 7 -24.60 16.14 -13.90
C ALA A 7 -23.11 16.05 -14.29
N ARG A 8 -22.21 16.67 -13.51
CA ARG A 8 -20.75 16.61 -13.67
C ARG A 8 -20.07 16.66 -12.29
N PRO A 9 -19.95 15.53 -11.59
CA PRO A 9 -19.28 15.49 -10.30
C PRO A 9 -17.78 15.82 -10.46
N ALA A 10 -17.20 16.52 -9.50
CA ALA A 10 -15.76 16.75 -9.48
C ALA A 10 -15.03 15.54 -8.89
N ALA A 11 -13.89 15.20 -9.49
CA ALA A 11 -12.98 14.17 -9.01
C ALA A 11 -11.58 14.78 -8.87
N PHE A 12 -10.87 14.42 -7.81
CA PHE A 12 -9.53 14.92 -7.52
C PHE A 12 -8.59 13.73 -7.38
N SER A 13 -7.42 13.79 -8.02
CA SER A 13 -6.44 12.71 -7.96
C SER A 13 -5.04 13.25 -7.84
N ILE A 14 -4.25 12.58 -7.02
CA ILE A 14 -2.86 12.92 -6.76
C ILE A 14 -1.97 11.81 -7.32
N GLY A 15 -1.05 12.19 -8.20
CA GLY A 15 -0.07 11.30 -8.81
C GLY A 15 1.34 11.59 -8.33
N PHE A 16 2.24 10.66 -8.61
CA PHE A 16 3.68 10.81 -8.38
C PHE A 16 4.42 10.50 -9.69
N ALA A 17 5.41 11.32 -10.04
CA ALA A 17 6.24 11.08 -11.22
C ALA A 17 7.32 10.01 -10.95
N VAL A 18 6.93 8.89 -10.34
CA VAL A 18 7.81 7.77 -9.97
C VAL A 18 7.23 6.48 -10.56
N ALA A 19 8.06 5.78 -11.34
CA ALA A 19 7.66 4.52 -11.97
C ALA A 19 7.17 3.50 -10.92
N GLY A 20 6.00 2.91 -11.14
CA GLY A 20 5.39 1.92 -10.25
C GLY A 20 4.55 2.49 -9.11
N TYR A 21 4.50 3.81 -8.93
CA TYR A 21 3.72 4.48 -7.88
C TYR A 21 2.65 5.44 -8.43
N ASP A 22 2.42 5.44 -9.75
CA ASP A 22 1.40 6.27 -10.41
C ASP A 22 0.15 5.46 -10.75
N GLU A 23 -0.96 5.78 -10.07
CA GLU A 23 -2.29 5.20 -10.31
C GLU A 23 -3.19 6.12 -11.15
N MET A 24 -2.67 7.26 -11.63
CA MET A 24 -3.45 8.28 -12.35
C MET A 24 -4.16 7.71 -13.58
N GLN A 25 -3.56 6.72 -14.26
CA GLN A 25 -4.20 6.04 -15.38
C GLN A 25 -5.55 5.42 -15.01
N TYR A 26 -5.67 4.81 -13.83
CA TYR A 26 -6.91 4.19 -13.34
C TYR A 26 -7.90 5.26 -12.93
N ALA A 27 -7.44 6.34 -12.28
CA ALA A 27 -8.27 7.49 -11.95
C ALA A 27 -8.90 8.12 -13.20
N ARG A 28 -8.13 8.31 -14.27
CA ARG A 28 -8.61 8.82 -15.56
C ARG A 28 -9.65 7.90 -16.20
N ILE A 29 -9.47 6.58 -16.11
CA ILE A 29 -10.45 5.61 -16.61
C ILE A 29 -11.77 5.77 -15.85
N ALA A 30 -11.73 5.81 -14.51
CA ALA A 30 -12.91 5.97 -13.68
C ALA A 30 -13.61 7.31 -13.93
N ALA A 31 -12.85 8.41 -13.99
CA ALA A 31 -13.39 9.74 -14.24
C ALA A 31 -14.10 9.84 -15.59
N ARG A 32 -13.51 9.27 -16.66
CA ARG A 32 -14.15 9.19 -17.98
C ARG A 32 -15.42 8.35 -17.95
N HIS A 33 -15.39 7.20 -17.28
CA HIS A 33 -16.54 6.30 -17.18
C HIS A 33 -17.74 6.97 -16.49
N PHE A 34 -17.48 7.75 -15.44
CA PHE A 34 -18.53 8.43 -14.67
C PHE A 34 -18.81 9.88 -15.10
N GLY A 35 -18.16 10.38 -16.16
CA GLY A 35 -18.37 11.74 -16.67
C GLY A 35 -17.94 12.85 -15.69
N CYS A 36 -16.90 12.62 -14.90
CA CYS A 36 -16.43 13.57 -13.89
C CYS A 36 -15.63 14.73 -14.48
N SER A 37 -15.72 15.91 -13.86
CA SER A 37 -14.72 16.97 -14.00
C SER A 37 -13.48 16.58 -13.19
N HIS A 38 -12.45 16.06 -13.86
CA HIS A 38 -11.29 15.48 -13.21
C HIS A 38 -10.14 16.48 -13.09
N TYR A 39 -9.67 16.70 -11.87
CA TYR A 39 -8.53 17.54 -11.54
C TYR A 39 -7.38 16.67 -11.03
N GLU A 40 -6.22 16.85 -11.64
CA GLU A 40 -5.04 16.04 -11.36
C GLU A 40 -3.91 16.94 -10.86
N TYR A 41 -3.15 16.45 -9.88
CA TYR A 41 -1.92 17.10 -9.45
C TYR A 41 -0.83 16.06 -9.24
N TYR A 42 0.34 16.30 -9.83
CA TYR A 42 1.52 15.46 -9.64
C TYR A 42 2.41 16.08 -8.57
N VAL A 43 2.57 15.37 -7.46
CA VAL A 43 3.41 15.79 -6.33
C VAL A 43 4.89 15.63 -6.71
N THR A 44 5.66 16.69 -6.49
CA THR A 44 7.11 16.71 -6.72
C THR A 44 7.89 16.41 -5.43
N ALA A 45 9.19 16.15 -5.54
CA ALA A 45 10.04 16.02 -4.36
C ALA A 45 10.11 17.33 -3.54
N ALA A 46 10.11 18.48 -4.21
CA ALA A 46 10.09 19.79 -3.56
C ALA A 46 8.78 20.02 -2.77
N ASP A 47 7.65 19.65 -3.36
CA ASP A 47 6.34 19.65 -2.68
C ASP A 47 6.38 18.85 -1.38
N VAL A 48 7.01 17.67 -1.39
CA VAL A 48 7.16 16.83 -0.20
C VAL A 48 7.99 17.52 0.87
N VAL A 49 9.15 18.07 0.51
CA VAL A 49 10.04 18.77 1.45
C VAL A 49 9.31 19.96 2.09
N ASP A 50 8.55 20.72 1.30
CA ASP A 50 7.83 21.90 1.78
C ASP A 50 6.58 21.57 2.60
N ALA A 51 5.91 20.45 2.30
CA ALA A 51 4.67 20.04 2.95
C ALA A 51 4.92 19.24 4.23
N ALA A 52 5.98 18.43 4.29
CA ALA A 52 6.29 17.56 5.43
C ALA A 52 6.24 18.28 6.80
N PRO A 53 6.92 19.43 7.02
CA PRO A 53 6.86 20.11 8.31
C PRO A 53 5.46 20.67 8.63
N LYS A 54 4.71 21.11 7.60
CA LYS A 54 3.35 21.63 7.77
C LYS A 54 2.39 20.51 8.18
N ILE A 55 2.49 19.37 7.51
CA ILE A 55 1.69 18.17 7.81
C ILE A 55 2.04 17.68 9.21
N ALA A 56 3.31 17.62 9.58
CA ALA A 56 3.74 17.23 10.91
C ALA A 56 3.14 18.14 12.01
N ALA A 57 3.09 19.46 11.77
CA ALA A 57 2.49 20.42 12.70
C ALA A 57 0.96 20.31 12.82
N LEU A 58 0.28 19.68 11.86
CA LEU A 58 -1.18 19.48 11.88
C LEU A 58 -1.61 18.22 12.66
N HIS A 59 -0.68 17.30 12.95
CA HIS A 59 -0.98 16.07 13.66
C HIS A 59 -0.52 16.18 15.11
N ASP A 60 -1.40 15.83 16.06
CA ASP A 60 -1.10 15.86 17.50
C ASP A 60 -0.07 14.79 17.93
N GLN A 61 0.26 13.85 17.04
CA GLN A 61 1.22 12.79 17.28
C GLN A 61 2.08 12.53 16.03
N PRO A 62 3.28 11.93 16.17
CA PRO A 62 4.09 11.51 15.03
C PRO A 62 3.27 10.61 14.09
N PHE A 63 2.90 11.14 12.92
CA PHE A 63 2.06 10.43 11.96
C PHE A 63 2.86 10.07 10.70
N GLY A 64 3.42 8.86 10.70
CA GLY A 64 4.28 8.34 9.65
C GLY A 64 3.56 7.65 8.49
N ASN A 65 2.30 7.98 8.20
CA ASN A 65 1.57 7.38 7.08
C ASN A 65 1.92 8.10 5.77
N ALA A 66 2.47 7.36 4.80
CA ALA A 66 2.81 7.87 3.48
C ALA A 66 1.62 8.54 2.75
N SER A 67 0.38 8.16 3.10
CA SER A 67 -0.85 8.70 2.53
C SER A 67 -1.18 10.14 3.00
N ALA A 68 -0.51 10.64 4.04
CA ALA A 68 -0.75 11.98 4.58
C ALA A 68 -0.43 13.08 3.56
N ILE A 69 0.66 12.93 2.82
CA ILE A 69 1.08 13.86 1.77
C ILE A 69 0.05 13.95 0.65
N PRO A 70 -0.29 12.86 -0.07
CA PRO A 70 -1.28 12.96 -1.14
C PRO A 70 -2.65 13.41 -0.63
N ALA A 71 -3.07 13.01 0.59
CA ALA A 71 -4.30 13.53 1.18
C ALA A 71 -4.28 15.06 1.36
N PHE A 72 -3.18 15.62 1.86
CA PHE A 72 -2.99 17.07 2.00
C PHE A 72 -3.08 17.79 0.65
N PHE A 73 -2.36 17.30 -0.38
CA PHE A 73 -2.41 17.91 -1.72
C PHE A 73 -3.78 17.76 -2.39
N CYS A 74 -4.48 16.65 -2.16
CA CYS A 74 -5.84 16.43 -2.65
C CYS A 74 -6.82 17.43 -2.05
N ALA A 75 -6.79 17.60 -0.73
CA ALA A 75 -7.61 18.60 -0.04
C ALA A 75 -7.27 20.03 -0.49
N ARG A 76 -5.98 20.36 -0.66
CA ARG A 76 -5.52 21.66 -1.16
C ARG A 76 -6.04 21.93 -2.57
N LEU A 77 -5.93 20.96 -3.47
CA LEU A 77 -6.42 21.07 -4.85
C LEU A 77 -7.94 21.26 -4.89
N ALA A 78 -8.69 20.48 -4.11
CA ALA A 78 -10.14 20.64 -3.99
C ALA A 78 -10.52 22.03 -3.50
N ARG A 79 -9.83 22.55 -2.47
CA ARG A 79 -10.07 23.89 -1.94
C ARG A 79 -9.76 24.99 -2.95
N GLN A 80 -8.70 24.86 -3.75
CA GLN A 80 -8.37 25.79 -4.85
C GLN A 80 -9.47 25.84 -5.92
N HIS A 81 -10.19 24.75 -6.11
CA HIS A 81 -11.34 24.67 -7.02
C HIS A 81 -12.69 24.98 -6.35
N GLY A 82 -12.69 25.49 -5.11
CA GLY A 82 -13.89 25.93 -4.41
C GLY A 82 -14.68 24.83 -3.70
N TYR A 83 -14.13 23.61 -3.59
CA TYR A 83 -14.78 22.51 -2.88
C TYR A 83 -14.37 22.51 -1.41
N GLU A 84 -15.36 22.46 -0.51
CA GLU A 84 -15.15 22.44 0.95
C GLU A 84 -15.25 21.03 1.54
N ARG A 85 -15.77 20.07 0.77
CA ARG A 85 -16.05 18.71 1.21
C ARG A 85 -15.60 17.71 0.16
N LEU A 86 -15.00 16.62 0.62
CA LEU A 86 -14.56 15.50 -0.20
C LEU A 86 -15.14 14.20 0.36
N LEU A 87 -15.42 13.26 -0.54
CA LEU A 87 -15.76 11.88 -0.19
C LEU A 87 -14.59 11.00 -0.61
N ALA A 88 -14.09 10.20 0.34
CA ALA A 88 -13.02 9.24 0.12
C ALA A 88 -13.55 7.81 0.28
N GLY A 89 -12.91 6.86 -0.39
CA GLY A 89 -13.22 5.43 -0.31
C GLY A 89 -12.39 4.68 0.74
N ASP A 90 -12.00 5.35 1.82
CA ASP A 90 -11.17 4.74 2.87
C ASP A 90 -11.92 3.60 3.59
N GLY A 91 -11.21 2.55 3.98
CA GLY A 91 -11.81 1.36 4.62
C GLY A 91 -12.32 0.27 3.66
N GLY A 92 -12.33 0.51 2.34
CA GLY A 92 -12.82 -0.47 1.36
C GLY A 92 -11.99 -1.76 1.36
N ASP A 93 -10.67 -1.65 1.45
CA ASP A 93 -9.77 -2.79 1.46
C ASP A 93 -9.93 -3.65 2.73
N GLU A 94 -10.20 -3.00 3.87
CA GLU A 94 -10.44 -3.66 5.15
C GLU A 94 -11.78 -4.41 5.14
N LEU A 95 -12.83 -3.80 4.57
CA LEU A 95 -14.15 -4.40 4.50
C LEU A 95 -14.22 -5.59 3.52
N PHE A 96 -13.50 -5.51 2.40
CA PHE A 96 -13.60 -6.50 1.32
C PHE A 96 -12.34 -7.36 1.14
N GLY A 97 -11.33 -7.19 2.00
CA GLY A 97 -10.09 -7.96 1.92
C GLY A 97 -9.21 -7.59 0.71
N GLY A 98 -9.29 -6.34 0.24
CA GLY A 98 -8.57 -5.85 -0.95
C GLY A 98 -7.06 -5.69 -0.77
N ASN A 99 -6.59 -5.65 0.48
CA ASN A 99 -5.16 -5.51 0.75
C ASN A 99 -4.39 -6.79 0.38
N GLU A 100 -3.34 -6.67 -0.42
CA GLU A 100 -2.47 -7.79 -0.83
C GLU A 100 -1.90 -8.56 0.37
N ARG A 101 -1.75 -7.91 1.52
CA ARG A 101 -1.31 -8.54 2.78
C ARG A 101 -2.25 -9.65 3.23
N TYR A 102 -3.56 -9.52 3.02
CA TYR A 102 -4.53 -10.57 3.37
C TYR A 102 -4.34 -11.81 2.49
N ALA A 103 -4.18 -11.61 1.18
CA ALA A 103 -3.90 -12.70 0.24
C ALA A 103 -2.56 -13.40 0.55
N ARG A 104 -1.50 -12.62 0.84
CA ARG A 104 -0.21 -13.17 1.25
C ARG A 104 -0.30 -13.95 2.55
N GLN A 105 -1.03 -13.44 3.53
CA GLN A 105 -1.24 -14.12 4.81
C GLN A 105 -1.97 -15.45 4.62
N HIS A 106 -2.94 -15.53 3.71
CA HIS A 106 -3.61 -16.78 3.39
C HIS A 106 -2.61 -17.83 2.86
N VAL A 107 -1.73 -17.45 1.93
CA VAL A 107 -0.68 -18.34 1.40
C VAL A 107 0.29 -18.79 2.51
N LEU A 108 0.71 -17.87 3.37
CA LEU A 108 1.60 -18.21 4.50
C LEU A 108 0.92 -19.11 5.53
N ALA A 109 -0.40 -18.98 5.73
CA ALA A 109 -1.16 -19.87 6.60
C ALA A 109 -1.16 -21.32 6.09
N LEU A 110 -1.16 -21.52 4.76
CA LEU A 110 -1.05 -22.87 4.18
C LEU A 110 0.27 -23.56 4.53
N TYR A 111 1.39 -22.82 4.64
CA TYR A 111 2.67 -23.38 5.10
C TYR A 111 2.55 -24.01 6.49
N HIS A 112 1.81 -23.37 7.40
CA HIS A 112 1.62 -23.90 8.76
C HIS A 112 0.75 -25.17 8.83
N ARG A 113 0.02 -25.51 7.76
CA ARG A 113 -0.72 -26.78 7.67
C ARG A 113 0.20 -27.97 7.44
N ILE A 114 1.44 -27.75 6.99
CA ILE A 114 2.43 -28.82 6.81
C ILE A 114 2.90 -29.31 8.19
N PRO A 115 2.92 -30.63 8.46
CA PRO A 115 3.44 -31.19 9.72
C PRO A 115 4.84 -30.68 10.06
N ARG A 116 5.08 -30.40 11.35
CA ARG A 116 6.35 -29.82 11.83
C ARG A 116 7.56 -30.66 11.44
N ALA A 117 7.44 -32.00 11.46
CA ALA A 117 8.53 -32.90 11.09
C ALA A 117 9.00 -32.71 9.64
N LEU A 118 8.06 -32.50 8.70
CA LEU A 118 8.40 -32.26 7.29
C LEU A 118 8.97 -30.85 7.08
N ARG A 119 8.46 -29.85 7.81
CA ARG A 119 8.99 -28.48 7.76
C ARG A 119 10.44 -28.41 8.25
N ALA A 120 10.68 -28.86 9.48
CA ALA A 120 11.98 -28.76 10.12
C ALA A 120 13.00 -29.79 9.61
N GLY A 121 12.53 -30.98 9.20
CA GLY A 121 13.41 -32.08 8.78
C GLY A 121 13.81 -32.07 7.31
N LEU A 122 12.98 -31.48 6.43
CA LEU A 122 13.21 -31.54 4.99
C LEU A 122 13.20 -30.15 4.34
N LEU A 123 12.12 -29.38 4.50
CA LEU A 123 11.94 -28.12 3.78
C LEU A 123 12.93 -27.03 4.21
N GLU A 124 13.08 -26.82 5.51
CA GLU A 124 13.97 -25.79 6.05
C GLU A 124 15.45 -26.09 5.75
N PRO A 125 15.98 -27.31 5.99
CA PRO A 125 17.38 -27.63 5.64
C PRO A 125 17.64 -27.55 4.13
N LEU A 126 16.70 -28.02 3.30
CA LEU A 126 16.85 -28.00 1.85
C LEU A 126 16.88 -26.56 1.31
N LEU A 127 15.94 -25.71 1.73
CA LEU A 127 15.75 -24.36 1.15
C LEU A 127 16.58 -23.28 1.83
N LEU A 128 16.86 -23.38 3.13
CA LEU A 128 17.61 -22.39 3.90
C LEU A 128 19.10 -22.77 4.05
N GLY A 129 19.42 -24.07 4.03
CA GLY A 129 20.79 -24.57 4.19
C GLY A 129 21.63 -24.63 2.92
N ASN A 130 20.99 -24.65 1.73
CA ASN A 130 21.71 -24.74 0.46
C ASN A 130 21.71 -23.40 -0.30
N ALA A 131 22.78 -22.62 -0.11
CA ALA A 131 22.98 -21.36 -0.82
C ALA A 131 22.99 -21.51 -2.36
N HIS A 132 23.34 -22.69 -2.88
CA HIS A 132 23.34 -22.98 -4.32
C HIS A 132 21.95 -22.92 -4.97
N LEU A 133 20.87 -23.19 -4.21
CA LEU A 133 19.49 -23.11 -4.72
C LEU A 133 19.06 -21.68 -5.02
N GLU A 134 19.75 -20.66 -4.51
CA GLU A 134 19.48 -19.25 -4.83
C GLU A 134 19.69 -18.93 -6.32
N ARG A 135 20.51 -19.73 -7.01
CA ARG A 135 20.81 -19.56 -8.44
C ARG A 135 19.70 -20.10 -9.35
N VAL A 136 18.76 -20.88 -8.81
CA VAL A 136 17.65 -21.45 -9.57
C VAL A 136 16.49 -20.43 -9.62
N PRO A 137 15.93 -20.11 -10.80
CA PRO A 137 14.76 -19.24 -10.91
C PRO A 137 13.60 -19.75 -10.05
N GLY A 138 12.96 -18.87 -9.28
CA GLY A 138 11.82 -19.21 -8.41
C GLY A 138 12.19 -19.77 -7.03
N MET A 139 13.34 -20.43 -6.86
CA MET A 139 13.80 -20.93 -5.55
C MET A 139 14.06 -19.80 -4.55
N ARG A 140 14.61 -18.66 -5.02
CA ARG A 140 14.76 -17.45 -4.19
C ARG A 140 13.43 -16.96 -3.63
N LYS A 141 12.36 -17.02 -4.44
CA LYS A 141 11.01 -16.61 -4.03
C LYS A 141 10.44 -17.60 -3.01
N LEU A 142 10.56 -18.91 -3.25
CA LEU A 142 10.12 -19.94 -2.31
C LEU A 142 10.86 -19.86 -0.97
N ARG A 143 12.18 -19.64 -0.99
CA ARG A 143 12.97 -19.41 0.22
C ARG A 143 12.47 -18.21 1.01
N SER A 144 12.20 -17.09 0.33
CA SER A 144 11.63 -15.90 0.96
C SER A 144 10.27 -16.17 1.61
N TYR A 145 9.40 -16.97 0.98
CA TYR A 145 8.14 -17.41 1.57
C TYR A 145 8.35 -18.24 2.84
N VAL A 146 9.27 -19.21 2.83
CA VAL A 146 9.56 -20.05 4.01
C VAL A 146 10.13 -19.20 5.15
N GLN A 147 11.07 -18.29 4.85
CA GLN A 147 11.61 -17.34 5.83
C GLN A 147 10.53 -16.46 6.45
N GLN A 148 9.65 -15.89 5.63
CA GLN A 148 8.54 -15.05 6.12
C GLN A 148 7.52 -15.87 6.94
N ALA A 149 7.32 -17.15 6.59
CA ALA A 149 6.40 -18.03 7.31
C ALA A 149 6.93 -18.48 8.69
N GLN A 150 8.24 -18.41 8.93
CA GLN A 150 8.82 -18.71 10.25
C GLN A 150 8.41 -17.68 11.32
N ALA A 151 8.18 -16.42 10.95
CA ALA A 151 7.62 -15.41 11.84
C ALA A 151 6.14 -15.74 12.12
N THR A 152 5.79 -16.03 13.37
CA THR A 152 4.41 -16.29 13.79
C THR A 152 3.60 -14.99 13.94
N MET A 153 2.28 -15.10 13.98
CA MET A 153 1.40 -13.99 14.33
C MET A 153 1.47 -13.72 15.84
N PRO A 154 1.42 -12.47 16.32
CA PRO A 154 1.27 -11.23 15.56
C PRO A 154 2.58 -10.62 15.03
N LEU A 155 3.75 -11.16 15.41
CA LEU A 155 5.09 -10.62 15.08
C LEU A 155 5.31 -10.42 13.58
N ARG A 156 4.66 -11.21 12.72
CA ARG A 156 4.71 -11.01 11.27
C ARG A 156 4.17 -9.64 10.82
N TYR A 157 3.19 -9.05 11.52
CA TYR A 157 2.74 -7.68 11.22
C TYR A 157 3.83 -6.64 11.54
N GLU A 158 4.62 -6.88 12.58
CA GLU A 158 5.75 -6.02 12.98
C GLU A 158 6.95 -6.11 12.03
N SER A 159 6.97 -7.06 11.09
CA SER A 159 8.06 -7.16 10.09
C SER A 159 8.15 -5.97 9.12
N TYR A 160 7.10 -5.16 9.06
CA TYR A 160 7.02 -3.91 8.31
C TYR A 160 7.27 -2.67 9.18
N ASN A 161 7.42 -2.83 10.50
CA ASN A 161 7.69 -1.74 11.39
C ASN A 161 9.14 -1.26 11.17
N LEU A 162 9.32 0.06 11.03
CA LEU A 162 10.63 0.65 10.82
C LEU A 162 11.55 0.44 12.04
N LEU A 163 10.97 0.42 13.24
CA LEU A 163 11.72 0.29 14.49
C LEU A 163 12.39 -1.08 14.65
N THR A 164 11.78 -2.15 14.15
CA THR A 164 12.33 -3.53 14.19
C THR A 164 13.36 -3.80 13.10
N ARG A 165 13.44 -2.96 12.06
CA ARG A 165 14.43 -3.11 10.96
C ARG A 165 15.73 -2.34 11.17
N LEU A 166 15.75 -1.40 12.12
CA LEU A 166 16.91 -0.55 12.40
C LEU A 166 17.77 -1.07 13.57
N GLN A 167 17.39 -2.20 14.17
CA GLN A 167 18.17 -2.94 15.17
C GLN A 167 19.03 -4.00 14.49
#